data_AF-A0A521WAN5-F1
#
_entry.id   AF-A0A521WAN5-F1
#
_cell.length_a   1.000
_cell.length_b   1.000
_cell.length_c   1.000
_cell.angle_alpha   90.00
_cell.angle_beta   90.00
_cell.angle_gamma   90.00
#
_symmetry.space_group_name_H-M   'P 1'
#
loop_
_entity.id
_entity.type
_entity.pdbx_description
1 polymer ?
#
loop_
_entity_poly.entity_id
_entity_poly.type
_entity_poly.pdbx_seq_one_letter_code
_entity_poly.pdbx_strand_id
1 'polypeptide(L)'
;MIERVAGFDWDEGNRAKCARHGVAIAEIEELFQGEVWVFPDPAHSTRETRFLGIGRTVVGQHVFVAFTYRVRDGERWLRPISARFMHAKEVRHYQEEVARRQN
;
A
#
# COMPACT_ATOMS: atom_id res chain seq x y z
N MET A 1 -8.33 6.79 -4.56
CA MET A 1 -9.01 5.99 -3.53
C MET A 1 -8.76 4.52 -3.80
N ILE A 2 -8.78 3.69 -2.75
CA ILE A 2 -8.73 2.22 -2.88
C ILE A 2 -10.01 1.70 -3.56
N GLU A 3 -9.89 0.65 -4.37
CA GLU A 3 -11.05 -0.01 -4.94
C GLU A 3 -11.72 -0.93 -3.91
N ARG A 4 -13.00 -1.27 -4.11
CA ARG A 4 -13.66 -2.27 -3.25
C ARG A 4 -12.98 -3.62 -3.40
N VAL A 5 -12.55 -4.20 -2.28
CA VAL A 5 -11.91 -5.52 -2.20
C VAL A 5 -12.61 -6.40 -1.17
N ALA A 6 -12.55 -7.72 -1.36
CA ALA A 6 -13.07 -8.73 -0.43
C ALA A 6 -12.12 -8.94 0.77
N GLY A 7 -10.84 -8.60 0.62
CA GLY A 7 -9.84 -8.70 1.66
C GLY A 7 -8.42 -8.64 1.11
N PHE A 8 -7.48 -9.18 1.90
CA PHE A 8 -6.08 -9.25 1.55
C PHE A 8 -5.68 -10.63 1.02
N ASP A 9 -5.02 -10.64 -0.14
CA ASP A 9 -4.39 -11.84 -0.68
C ASP A 9 -3.00 -12.03 -0.07
N TRP A 10 -2.98 -12.69 1.09
CA TRP A 10 -1.75 -13.08 1.76
C TRP A 10 -1.38 -14.54 1.51
N ASP A 11 -0.09 -14.78 1.26
CA ASP A 11 0.56 -16.08 1.36
C ASP A 11 1.83 -15.97 2.21
N GLU A 12 2.52 -17.08 2.42
CA GLU A 12 3.75 -17.09 3.21
C GLU A 12 4.83 -16.17 2.61
N GLY A 13 4.92 -16.13 1.28
CA GLY A 13 5.93 -15.36 0.57
C GLY A 13 5.77 -13.86 0.76
N ASN A 14 4.58 -13.30 0.52
CA ASN A 14 4.37 -11.87 0.67
C ASN A 14 4.23 -11.43 2.13
N ARG A 15 3.73 -12.27 3.03
CA ARG A 15 3.75 -11.98 4.48
C ARG A 15 5.19 -11.79 4.98
N ALA A 16 6.07 -12.76 4.71
CA ALA A 16 7.46 -12.69 5.13
C ALA A 16 8.20 -11.50 4.49
N LYS A 17 7.92 -11.22 3.21
CA LYS A 17 8.53 -10.10 2.50
C LYS A 17 8.10 -8.75 3.08
N CYS A 18 6.82 -8.57 3.41
CA CYS A 18 6.32 -7.31 3.98
C CYS A 18 6.82 -7.10 5.42
N ALA A 19 6.83 -8.16 6.23
CA ALA A 19 7.31 -8.09 7.61
C ALA A 19 8.82 -7.81 7.73
N ARG A 20 9.61 -8.10 6.69
CA ARG A 20 11.08 -7.93 6.69
C ARG A 20 11.53 -6.49 6.98
N HIS A 21 10.71 -5.49 6.68
CA HIS A 21 11.03 -4.09 6.86
C HIS A 21 10.44 -3.47 8.13
N GLY A 22 9.99 -4.31 9.08
CA GLY A 22 9.53 -3.89 10.40
C GLY A 22 8.08 -3.42 10.47
N VAL A 23 7.34 -3.44 9.36
CA VAL A 23 5.90 -3.14 9.34
C VAL A 23 5.14 -4.43 9.61
N ALA A 24 4.33 -4.45 10.66
CA ALA A 24 3.52 -5.61 10.99
C ALA A 24 2.38 -5.79 9.98
N ILE A 25 1.93 -7.03 9.78
CA ILE A 25 0.80 -7.32 8.88
C ILE A 25 -0.45 -6.54 9.30
N ALA A 26 -0.74 -6.51 10.61
CA ALA A 26 -1.87 -5.77 11.15
C ALA A 26 -1.78 -4.27 10.80
N GLU A 27 -0.60 -3.65 10.88
CA GLU A 27 -0.42 -2.24 10.50
C GLU A 27 -0.68 -2.00 9.02
N ILE A 28 -0.33 -2.96 8.16
CA ILE A 28 -0.64 -2.88 6.72
C ILE A 28 -2.15 -2.96 6.52
N GLU A 29 -2.82 -3.89 7.19
CA GLU A 29 -4.27 -4.06 7.06
C GLU A 29 -5.02 -2.82 7.56
N GLU A 30 -4.66 -2.32 8.75
CA GLU A 30 -5.20 -1.10 9.35
C GLU A 30 -4.98 0.13 8.45
N LEU A 31 -3.82 0.24 7.80
CA LEU A 31 -3.52 1.33 6.85
C LEU A 31 -4.63 1.49 5.80
N PHE A 32 -5.11 0.37 5.26
CA PHE A 32 -6.13 0.35 4.21
C PHE A 32 -7.57 0.39 4.75
N GLN A 33 -7.76 0.27 6.07
CA GLN A 33 -9.04 0.61 6.73
C GLN A 33 -9.16 2.11 7.00
N GLY A 34 -8.04 2.82 7.05
CA GLY A 34 -7.97 4.26 7.26
C GLY A 34 -7.89 5.09 5.97
N GLU A 35 -7.45 6.34 6.12
CA GLU A 35 -7.19 7.23 4.98
C GLU A 35 -5.89 6.83 4.29
N VAL A 36 -6.02 6.29 3.08
CA VAL A 36 -4.90 5.85 2.24
C VAL A 36 -4.91 6.54 0.89
N TRP A 37 -3.77 7.12 0.54
CA TRP A 37 -3.50 7.69 -0.77
C TRP A 37 -3.03 6.59 -1.69
N VAL A 38 -3.70 6.44 -2.84
CA VAL A 38 -3.39 5.41 -3.83
C VAL A 38 -2.94 6.04 -5.13
N PHE A 39 -1.76 5.63 -5.60
CA PHE A 39 -1.14 6.10 -6.84
C PHE A 39 -0.83 4.94 -7.77
N PRO A 40 -0.94 5.10 -9.10
CA PRO A 40 -0.40 4.12 -10.03
C PRO A 40 1.13 4.10 -9.95
N ASP A 41 1.73 2.91 -10.10
CA ASP A 41 3.18 2.71 -10.14
C ASP A 41 3.61 2.22 -11.53
N PRO A 42 3.55 3.08 -12.58
CA PRO A 42 3.80 2.67 -13.95
C PRO A 42 5.22 2.13 -14.16
N ALA A 43 6.20 2.65 -13.41
CA ALA A 43 7.60 2.22 -13.47
C ALA A 43 7.78 0.74 -13.12
N HIS A 44 6.95 0.19 -12.23
CA HIS A 44 6.99 -1.20 -11.82
C HIS A 44 5.83 -2.04 -12.37
N SER A 45 4.99 -1.46 -13.25
CA SER A 45 3.78 -2.10 -13.79
C SER A 45 4.00 -2.86 -15.11
N THR A 46 5.21 -3.32 -15.40
CA THR A 46 5.55 -3.95 -16.68
C THR A 46 4.95 -5.35 -16.88
N ARG A 47 4.68 -6.08 -15.78
CA ARG A 47 4.10 -7.43 -15.81
C ARG A 47 2.75 -7.55 -15.11
N GLU A 48 2.54 -6.76 -14.06
CA GLU A 48 1.29 -6.69 -13.31
C GLU A 48 1.04 -5.22 -12.96
N THR A 49 -0.21 -4.75 -13.00
CA THR A 49 -0.52 -3.37 -12.61
C THR A 49 -0.26 -3.19 -11.13
N ARG A 50 0.62 -2.26 -10.78
CA ARG A 50 1.02 -1.96 -9.41
C ARG A 50 0.55 -0.59 -8.98
N PHE A 51 0.29 -0.50 -7.68
CA PHE A 51 -0.15 0.70 -7.01
C PHE A 51 0.70 0.93 -5.76
N LEU A 52 0.81 2.20 -5.39
CA LEU A 52 1.43 2.66 -4.16
C LEU A 52 0.34 3.11 -3.22
N GLY A 53 0.29 2.53 -2.02
CA GLY A 53 -0.54 2.93 -0.90
C GLY A 53 0.31 3.70 0.10
N ILE A 54 -0.09 4.92 0.42
CA ILE A 54 0.59 5.77 1.40
C ILE A 54 -0.43 6.20 2.43
N GLY A 55 -0.16 5.88 3.68
CA GLY A 55 -1.01 6.26 4.80
C GLY A 55 -0.22 6.36 6.09
N ARG A 56 -0.93 6.40 7.22
CA ARG A 56 -0.34 6.44 8.55
C ARG A 56 -0.85 5.29 9.40
N THR A 57 0.02 4.74 10.23
CA THR A 57 -0.39 3.84 11.32
C THR A 57 -1.14 4.62 12.40
N VAL A 58 -1.78 3.91 13.33
CA VAL A 58 -2.48 4.49 14.48
C VAL A 58 -1.55 5.34 15.38
N VAL A 59 -0.25 5.01 15.43
CA VAL A 59 0.77 5.77 16.17
C VAL A 59 1.37 6.93 15.34
N GLY A 60 0.86 7.18 14.14
CA GLY A 60 1.22 8.33 13.30
C GLY A 60 2.43 8.12 12.38
N GLN A 61 2.99 6.91 12.28
CA GLN A 61 4.11 6.63 11.38
C GLN A 61 3.61 6.47 9.95
N HIS A 62 4.31 7.11 8.99
CA HIS A 62 3.95 6.97 7.58
C HIS A 62 4.46 5.64 7.03
N VAL A 63 3.56 4.93 6.36
CA VAL A 63 3.86 3.63 5.75
C VAL A 63 3.62 3.72 4.26
N PHE A 64 4.56 3.14 3.53
CA PHE A 64 4.50 2.93 2.10
C PHE A 64 4.24 1.45 1.83
N VAL A 65 3.23 1.15 1.01
CA VAL A 65 2.90 -0.21 0.57
C VAL A 65 2.82 -0.24 -0.94
N ALA A 66 3.66 -1.06 -1.59
CA ALA A 66 3.43 -1.43 -2.99
C ALA A 66 2.51 -2.64 -3.02
N PHE A 67 1.47 -2.58 -3.86
CA PHE A 67 0.47 -3.65 -3.96
C PHE A 67 -0.08 -3.79 -5.37
N THR A 68 -0.83 -4.87 -5.60
CA THR A 68 -1.60 -5.09 -6.83
C THR A 68 -2.99 -5.62 -6.47
N TYR A 69 -3.93 -5.57 -7.41
CA TYR A 69 -5.22 -6.22 -7.27
C TYR A 69 -5.21 -7.56 -8.01
N ARG A 70 -5.80 -8.59 -7.41
CA ARG A 70 -6.01 -9.91 -8.04
C ARG A 70 -7.47 -10.29 -7.97
N VAL A 71 -7.93 -11.05 -8.97
CA VAL A 71 -9.28 -11.63 -8.96
C VAL A 71 -9.19 -13.11 -8.61
N ARG A 72 -9.96 -13.56 -7.62
CA ARG A 72 -10.12 -14.96 -7.23
C ARG A 72 -11.59 -15.21 -6.92
N ASP A 73 -12.13 -16.29 -7.48
CA ASP A 73 -13.53 -16.68 -7.28
C ASP A 73 -14.55 -15.56 -7.55
N GLY A 74 -14.24 -14.70 -8.53
CA GLY A 74 -15.07 -13.54 -8.91
C GLY A 74 -14.89 -12.31 -8.01
N GLU A 75 -14.09 -12.40 -6.94
CA GLU A 75 -13.84 -11.31 -6.01
C GLU A 75 -12.49 -10.65 -6.23
N ARG A 76 -12.40 -9.35 -5.95
CA ARG A 76 -11.14 -8.59 -6.02
C ARG A 76 -10.45 -8.61 -4.66
N TRP A 77 -9.16 -8.91 -4.67
CA TRP A 77 -8.31 -9.01 -3.49
C TRP A 77 -7.12 -8.06 -3.62
N LEU A 78 -6.77 -7.39 -2.53
CA LEU A 78 -5.57 -6.57 -2.47
C LEU A 78 -4.38 -7.46 -2.11
N ARG A 79 -3.37 -7.53 -2.96
CA ARG A 79 -2.14 -8.29 -2.70
C ARG A 79 -0.99 -7.34 -2.38
N PRO A 80 -0.56 -7.25 -1.12
CA PRO A 80 0.65 -6.51 -0.78
C PRO A 80 1.88 -7.20 -1.39
N ILE A 81 2.79 -6.39 -1.93
CA ILE A 81 4.02 -6.83 -2.57
C ILE A 81 5.23 -6.46 -1.71
N SER A 82 5.20 -5.29 -1.08
CA SER A 82 6.20 -4.83 -0.12
C SER A 82 5.61 -3.71 0.74
N ALA A 83 6.00 -3.65 2.01
CA ALA A 83 5.67 -2.55 2.91
C ALA A 83 6.94 -2.07 3.62
N ARG A 84 7.00 -0.78 3.95
CA ARG A 84 8.08 -0.18 4.75
C ARG A 84 7.62 1.12 5.38
N PHE A 85 8.28 1.52 6.47
CA PHE A 85 8.18 2.89 6.96
C PHE A 85 8.84 3.87 5.98
N MET A 86 8.29 5.07 5.90
CA MET A 86 8.80 6.15 5.07
C MET A 86 9.78 7.02 5.85
N HIS A 87 10.84 7.48 5.19
CA HIS A 87 11.70 8.52 5.74
C HIS A 87 11.04 9.91 5.61
N ALA A 88 11.40 10.84 6.49
CA ALA A 88 10.82 12.19 6.52
C ALA A 88 10.87 12.94 5.17
N LYS A 89 11.95 12.75 4.40
CA LYS A 89 12.08 13.33 3.05
C LYS A 89 11.04 12.76 2.07
N GLU A 90 10.79 11.46 2.13
CA GLU A 90 9.80 10.78 1.29
C GLU A 90 8.39 11.24 1.67
N VAL A 91 8.10 11.31 2.98
CA VAL A 91 6.82 11.82 3.48
C VAL A 91 6.54 13.21 2.93
N ARG A 92 7.50 14.12 3.03
CA ARG A 92 7.35 15.50 2.53
C ARG A 92 7.10 15.51 1.01
N HIS A 93 7.87 14.75 0.25
CA HIS A 93 7.70 14.67 -1.20
C HIS A 93 6.28 14.22 -1.59
N TYR A 94 5.79 13.16 -0.95
CA TYR A 94 4.45 12.64 -1.24
C TYR A 94 3.34 13.55 -0.73
N GLN A 95 3.51 14.23 0.40
CA GLN A 95 2.55 15.23 0.87
C GLN A 95 2.43 16.41 -0.11
N GLU A 96 3.55 16.88 -0.65
CA GLU A 96 3.55 17.91 -1.69
C GLU A 96 2.85 17.42 -2.96
N GLU A 97 3.05 16.15 -3.35
CA GLU A 97 2.38 15.55 -4.51
C GLU A 97 0.87 15.37 -4.29
N VAL A 98 0.45 14.92 -3.10
CA VAL A 98 -0.96 14.85 -2.70
C VAL A 98 -1.61 16.22 -2.79
N ALA A 99 -1.01 17.24 -2.17
CA ALA A 99 -1.55 18.61 -2.14
C ALA A 99 -1.69 19.19 -3.55
N ARG A 100 -0.74 18.91 -4.46
CA ARG A 100 -0.82 19.36 -5.86
C ARG A 100 -1.95 18.69 -6.65
N ARG A 101 -2.35 17.47 -6.31
CA ARG A 101 -3.42 16.74 -7.01
C ARG A 101 -4.82 17.04 -6.45
N GLN A 102 -4.91 17.70 -5.29
CA GLN A 102 -6.16 18.13 -4.68
C GLN A 102 -6.56 19.58 -5.01
N ASN A 103 -5.65 20.36 -5.58
CA ASN A 103 -5.90 21.69 -6.15
C ASN A 103 -6.16 21.60 -7.65
#